data_AF-A0AA88ASI7-F1
#
_entry.id   AF-A0AA88ASI7-F1
#
_cell.length_a   1.000
_cell.length_b   1.000
_cell.length_c   1.000
_cell.angle_alpha   90.00
_cell.angle_beta   90.00
_cell.angle_gamma   90.00
#
_symmetry.space_group_name_H-M   'P 1'
#
loop_
_entity.id
_entity.type
_entity.pdbx_description
1 polymer ?
#
loop_
_entity_poly.entity_id
_entity_poly.type
_entity_poly.pdbx_seq_one_letter_code
_entity_poly.pdbx_strand_id
1 'polypeptide(L)'
;MYFHYYGQLLHQQNMLQDYVRTGTYYAAVIENRADFFGRVVVDVGAGSGILSLFAAQAGAKHVYAVEASEMAEYARKLIAGNPALSQRITVVKGKVEEVQLPEKADILISEPMGTLLVNERMLESYVIARDRFLVPNGKMFPTVGRIHMAPFSDEYLFVEIANKALFWQQQNYYGVDLTALHGSAFQGYFSQPVVDAFDPRLLVAPSISHVIDFTKVKEEDLYEIDLPLRFIASVGTRVHGLACWFDVLFNGSTVQRWLTTAPGAPTTHWYQLRCVLSQPIYVMAGQEITGRLRMVAHDAQSYTLHLTLSAKMWGPGAEQGGVLQTSSCKLDLKEPYYRMSQPQAYALAQDQQPHQLIQTQDIPIQSQDLEDIELLAQPSPSSGAQLNTLNG
;
A
#
# COMPACT_ATOMS: atom_id res chain seq x y z
N MET A 1 -6.38 -11.56 15.28
CA MET A 1 -5.82 -10.22 15.03
C MET A 1 -6.42 -9.60 13.75
N TYR A 2 -6.32 -10.25 12.60
CA TYR A 2 -6.89 -9.81 11.30
C TYR A 2 -8.33 -9.25 11.35
N PHE A 3 -9.33 -10.07 11.68
CA PHE A 3 -10.73 -9.60 11.75
C PHE A 3 -10.98 -8.54 12.83
N HIS A 4 -10.10 -8.40 13.84
CA HIS A 4 -10.22 -7.32 14.82
C HIS A 4 -9.81 -5.97 14.21
N TYR A 5 -8.79 -5.95 13.35
CA TYR A 5 -8.40 -4.75 12.58
C TYR A 5 -9.55 -4.29 11.67
N TYR A 6 -10.06 -5.19 10.82
CA TYR A 6 -11.16 -4.85 9.89
C TYR A 6 -12.51 -4.55 10.56
N GLY A 7 -12.68 -4.97 11.81
CA GLY A 7 -13.81 -4.62 12.68
C GLY A 7 -13.82 -3.18 13.21
N GLN A 8 -12.81 -2.35 12.91
CA GLN A 8 -12.73 -0.95 13.36
C GLN A 8 -13.14 0.04 12.26
N LEU A 9 -13.97 1.04 12.63
CA LEU A 9 -14.43 2.07 11.70
C LEU A 9 -13.30 2.93 11.12
N LEU A 10 -12.21 3.14 11.86
CA LEU A 10 -11.04 3.91 11.37
C LEU A 10 -10.43 3.27 10.12
N HIS A 11 -10.28 1.94 10.10
CA HIS A 11 -9.70 1.24 8.96
C HIS A 11 -10.67 1.20 7.77
N GLN A 12 -11.98 1.07 8.01
CA GLN A 12 -13.01 1.24 6.97
C GLN A 12 -13.01 2.67 6.41
N GLN A 13 -12.85 3.69 7.25
CA GLN A 13 -12.76 5.08 6.81
C GLN A 13 -11.54 5.31 5.90
N ASN A 14 -10.36 4.82 6.27
CA ASN A 14 -9.16 4.92 5.43
C ASN A 14 -9.40 4.32 4.04
N MET A 15 -10.07 3.16 3.97
CA MET A 15 -10.43 2.50 2.71
C MET A 15 -11.48 3.27 1.89
N LEU A 16 -12.42 3.95 2.55
CA LEU A 16 -13.48 4.75 1.90
C LEU A 16 -13.00 6.15 1.46
N GLN A 17 -11.95 6.67 2.08
CA GLN A 17 -11.32 7.96 1.71
C GLN A 17 -10.35 7.82 0.53
N ASP A 18 -10.00 6.60 0.13
CA ASP A 18 -9.37 6.33 -1.17
C ASP A 18 -10.44 6.48 -2.28
N TYR A 19 -10.64 7.71 -2.74
CA TYR A 19 -11.61 8.04 -3.79
C TYR A 19 -11.28 7.38 -5.13
N VAL A 20 -10.01 7.02 -5.39
CA VAL A 20 -9.62 6.29 -6.61
C VAL A 20 -10.16 4.87 -6.54
N ARG A 21 -9.94 4.17 -5.42
CA ARG A 21 -10.54 2.87 -5.11
C ARG A 21 -12.07 2.94 -5.16
N THR A 22 -12.70 3.68 -4.25
CA THR A 22 -14.15 3.64 -4.06
C THR A 22 -14.90 4.17 -5.30
N GLY A 23 -14.37 5.21 -5.95
CA GLY A 23 -14.91 5.76 -7.19
C GLY A 23 -14.83 4.79 -8.37
N THR A 24 -13.73 4.04 -8.51
CA THR A 24 -13.59 3.05 -9.59
C THR A 24 -14.55 1.87 -9.39
N TYR A 25 -14.72 1.39 -8.15
CA TYR A 25 -15.73 0.37 -7.82
C TYR A 25 -17.15 0.86 -8.12
N TYR A 26 -17.48 2.09 -7.72
CA TYR A 26 -18.78 2.70 -8.02
C TYR A 26 -19.03 2.78 -9.54
N ALA A 27 -18.07 3.32 -10.31
CA ALA A 27 -18.17 3.42 -11.76
C ALA A 27 -18.30 2.04 -12.43
N ALA A 28 -17.49 1.06 -12.01
CA ALA A 28 -17.56 -0.31 -12.53
C ALA A 28 -18.95 -0.92 -12.38
N VAL A 29 -19.60 -0.73 -11.22
CA VAL A 29 -20.95 -1.25 -10.93
C VAL A 29 -22.03 -0.47 -11.67
N ILE A 30 -22.01 0.86 -11.61
CA ILE A 30 -23.09 1.72 -12.13
C ILE A 30 -23.08 1.81 -13.66
N GLU A 31 -21.90 1.82 -14.30
CA GLU A 31 -21.82 1.85 -15.77
C GLU A 31 -22.12 0.49 -16.39
N ASN A 32 -21.90 -0.60 -15.65
CA ASN A 32 -22.33 -1.95 -16.02
C ASN A 32 -23.66 -2.33 -15.37
N ARG A 33 -24.56 -1.36 -15.13
CA ARG A 33 -25.88 -1.60 -14.50
C ARG A 33 -26.65 -2.77 -15.08
N ALA A 34 -26.53 -3.02 -16.39
CA ALA A 34 -27.16 -4.14 -17.09
C ALA A 34 -26.71 -5.53 -16.58
N ASP A 35 -25.49 -5.65 -16.06
CA ASP A 35 -25.02 -6.87 -15.40
C ASP A 35 -25.71 -7.08 -14.04
N PHE A 36 -25.93 -6.01 -13.26
CA PHE A 36 -26.48 -6.09 -11.91
C PHE A 36 -28.02 -6.08 -11.85
N PHE A 37 -28.71 -5.44 -12.80
CA PHE A 37 -30.15 -5.20 -12.71
C PHE A 37 -30.96 -6.51 -12.69
N GLY A 38 -31.77 -6.69 -11.65
CA GLY A 38 -32.58 -7.89 -11.45
C GLY A 38 -31.80 -9.15 -11.07
N ARG A 39 -30.49 -9.05 -10.82
CA ARG A 39 -29.61 -10.18 -10.48
C ARG A 39 -29.39 -10.38 -8.99
N VAL A 40 -28.97 -11.59 -8.61
CA VAL A 40 -28.47 -11.90 -7.27
C VAL A 40 -26.97 -11.64 -7.21
N VAL A 41 -26.55 -10.91 -6.18
CA VAL A 41 -25.15 -10.52 -5.96
C VAL A 41 -24.67 -11.06 -4.62
N VAL A 42 -23.42 -11.49 -4.55
CA VAL A 42 -22.72 -11.77 -3.28
C VAL A 42 -21.54 -10.81 -3.17
N ASP A 43 -21.46 -10.12 -2.03
CA ASP A 43 -20.38 -9.19 -1.65
C ASP A 43 -19.50 -9.88 -0.60
N VAL A 44 -18.26 -10.22 -0.97
CA VAL A 44 -17.36 -11.07 -0.16
C VAL A 44 -16.40 -10.19 0.61
N GLY A 45 -16.44 -10.28 1.95
CA GLY A 45 -15.70 -9.37 2.82
C GLY A 45 -16.30 -7.97 2.74
N ALA A 46 -17.63 -7.88 2.87
CA ALA A 46 -18.39 -6.66 2.57
C ALA A 46 -17.98 -5.44 3.42
N GLY A 47 -17.29 -5.64 4.55
CA GLY A 47 -16.83 -4.57 5.43
C GLY A 47 -17.99 -3.72 5.88
N SER A 48 -17.92 -2.41 5.60
CA SER A 48 -19.02 -1.46 5.85
C SER A 48 -20.30 -1.70 5.02
N GLY A 49 -20.28 -2.59 4.02
CA GLY A 49 -21.41 -2.85 3.10
C GLY A 49 -21.50 -1.87 1.92
N ILE A 50 -20.46 -1.10 1.64
CA ILE A 50 -20.47 -0.06 0.60
C ILE A 50 -20.68 -0.63 -0.82
N LEU A 51 -20.03 -1.76 -1.15
CA LEU A 51 -20.17 -2.40 -2.47
C LEU A 51 -21.56 -3.02 -2.63
N SER A 52 -22.10 -3.62 -1.58
CA SER A 52 -23.50 -4.06 -1.51
C SER A 52 -24.50 -2.93 -1.77
N LEU A 53 -24.26 -1.73 -1.22
CA LEU A 53 -25.10 -0.56 -1.49
C LEU A 53 -25.00 -0.11 -2.96
N PHE A 54 -23.82 -0.14 -3.58
CA PHE A 54 -23.66 0.15 -5.01
C PHE A 54 -24.40 -0.88 -5.89
N ALA A 55 -24.32 -2.17 -5.57
CA ALA A 55 -25.06 -3.22 -6.28
C ALA A 55 -26.59 -3.03 -6.15
N ALA A 56 -27.08 -2.66 -4.96
CA ALA A 56 -28.50 -2.34 -4.75
C ALA A 56 -28.96 -1.08 -5.52
N GLN A 57 -28.10 -0.05 -5.63
CA GLN A 57 -28.33 1.15 -6.45
C GLN A 57 -28.40 0.83 -7.95
N ALA A 58 -27.51 -0.05 -8.45
CA ALA A 58 -27.59 -0.57 -9.81
C ALA A 58 -28.90 -1.35 -10.06
N GLY A 59 -29.54 -1.85 -9.01
CA GLY A 59 -30.84 -2.50 -9.08
C GLY A 59 -30.78 -4.02 -9.03
N ALA A 60 -29.78 -4.58 -8.33
CA ALA A 60 -29.78 -5.98 -7.94
C ALA A 60 -31.14 -6.40 -7.34
N LYS A 61 -31.60 -7.61 -7.70
CA LYS A 61 -32.77 -8.26 -7.09
C LYS A 61 -32.52 -8.43 -5.59
N HIS A 62 -31.35 -8.98 -5.25
CA HIS A 62 -30.92 -9.20 -3.87
C HIS A 62 -29.39 -9.20 -3.77
N VAL A 63 -28.86 -8.82 -2.61
CA VAL A 63 -27.43 -8.81 -2.30
C VAL A 63 -27.20 -9.53 -0.97
N TYR A 64 -26.33 -10.53 -0.96
CA TYR A 64 -25.83 -11.17 0.25
C TYR A 64 -24.46 -10.57 0.61
N ALA A 65 -24.45 -9.74 1.65
CA ALA A 65 -23.24 -9.11 2.17
C ALA A 65 -22.59 -10.04 3.21
N VAL A 66 -21.53 -10.75 2.84
CA VAL A 66 -20.83 -11.69 3.71
C VAL A 66 -19.68 -10.97 4.40
N GLU A 67 -19.72 -10.87 5.73
CA GLU A 67 -18.71 -10.19 6.53
C GLU A 67 -18.35 -11.00 7.78
N ALA A 68 -17.07 -11.28 7.99
CA ALA A 68 -16.61 -12.18 9.07
C ALA A 68 -16.34 -11.46 10.39
N SER A 69 -16.04 -10.15 10.36
CA SER A 69 -15.73 -9.35 11.54
C SER A 69 -16.97 -8.75 12.21
N GLU A 70 -16.74 -8.03 13.31
CA GLU A 70 -17.76 -7.20 13.95
C GLU A 70 -18.23 -6.02 13.07
N MET A 71 -17.58 -5.75 11.93
CA MET A 71 -18.05 -4.76 10.96
C MET A 71 -19.43 -5.11 10.39
N ALA A 72 -19.83 -6.39 10.42
CA ALA A 72 -21.18 -6.83 10.04
C ALA A 72 -22.30 -6.07 10.79
N GLU A 73 -22.10 -5.70 12.06
CA GLU A 73 -23.09 -4.93 12.82
C GLU A 73 -23.17 -3.47 12.37
N TYR A 74 -22.03 -2.88 11.97
CA TYR A 74 -22.00 -1.54 11.38
C TYR A 74 -22.55 -1.52 9.96
N ALA A 75 -22.30 -2.56 9.16
CA ALA A 75 -22.91 -2.73 7.84
C ALA A 75 -24.45 -2.77 7.96
N ARG A 76 -25.00 -3.55 8.90
CA ARG A 76 -26.45 -3.56 9.17
C ARG A 76 -26.98 -2.17 9.53
N LYS A 77 -26.28 -1.41 10.37
CA LYS A 77 -26.65 -0.02 10.73
C LYS A 77 -26.64 0.90 9.51
N LEU A 78 -25.57 0.87 8.69
CA LEU A 78 -25.45 1.72 7.50
C LEU A 78 -26.51 1.38 6.45
N ILE A 79 -26.74 0.08 6.21
CA ILE A 79 -27.76 -0.42 5.29
C ILE A 79 -29.15 -0.03 5.77
N ALA A 80 -29.47 -0.20 7.06
CA ALA A 80 -30.75 0.22 7.64
C ALA A 80 -30.99 1.74 7.54
N GLY A 81 -29.93 2.54 7.65
CA GLY A 81 -29.96 3.99 7.42
C GLY A 81 -30.23 4.40 5.96
N ASN A 82 -30.22 3.46 5.01
CA ASN A 82 -30.51 3.67 3.59
C ASN A 82 -31.78 2.88 3.17
N PRO A 83 -32.99 3.27 3.66
CA PRO A 83 -34.21 2.45 3.57
C PRO A 83 -34.69 2.18 2.13
N ALA A 84 -34.33 3.02 1.16
CA ALA A 84 -34.63 2.79 -0.26
C ALA A 84 -33.86 1.61 -0.89
N LEU A 85 -32.77 1.16 -0.23
CA LEU A 85 -31.89 0.09 -0.69
C LEU A 85 -31.93 -1.13 0.25
N SER A 86 -32.19 -0.92 1.54
CA SER A 86 -32.03 -1.90 2.61
C SER A 86 -32.79 -3.22 2.39
N GLN A 87 -34.01 -3.14 1.84
CA GLN A 87 -34.88 -4.30 1.59
C GLN A 87 -34.29 -5.33 0.61
N ARG A 88 -33.23 -4.97 -0.12
CA ARG A 88 -32.53 -5.83 -1.09
C ARG A 88 -31.23 -6.41 -0.54
N ILE A 89 -30.82 -6.11 0.69
CA ILE A 89 -29.49 -6.48 1.20
C ILE A 89 -29.63 -7.28 2.51
N THR A 90 -29.05 -8.48 2.54
CA THR A 90 -28.95 -9.31 3.75
C THR A 90 -27.50 -9.42 4.20
N VAL A 91 -27.20 -8.97 5.42
CA VAL A 91 -25.86 -9.09 6.02
C VAL A 91 -25.70 -10.42 6.75
N VAL A 92 -24.91 -11.31 6.16
CA VAL A 92 -24.57 -12.64 6.68
C VAL A 92 -23.24 -12.54 7.43
N LYS A 93 -23.29 -12.65 8.76
CA LYS A 93 -22.07 -12.61 9.60
C LYS A 93 -21.41 -13.98 9.63
N GLY A 94 -20.15 -14.06 9.21
CA GLY A 94 -19.36 -15.30 9.19
C GLY A 94 -18.34 -15.32 8.05
N LYS A 95 -17.44 -16.31 8.05
CA LYS A 95 -16.45 -16.46 6.98
C LYS A 95 -17.08 -17.06 5.72
N VAL A 96 -16.57 -16.70 4.55
CA VAL A 96 -17.15 -17.11 3.25
C VAL A 96 -16.96 -18.62 2.97
N GLU A 97 -16.06 -19.27 3.70
CA GLU A 97 -15.78 -20.70 3.72
C GLU A 97 -16.81 -21.48 4.58
N GLU A 98 -17.46 -20.82 5.54
CA GLU A 98 -18.28 -21.43 6.59
C GLU A 98 -19.78 -21.17 6.41
N VAL A 99 -20.16 -19.98 5.90
CA VAL A 99 -21.56 -19.59 5.73
C VAL A 99 -22.28 -20.41 4.65
N GLN A 100 -23.61 -20.38 4.67
CA GLN A 100 -24.48 -20.93 3.62
C GLN A 100 -25.41 -19.83 3.10
N LEU A 101 -25.67 -19.83 1.80
CA LEU A 101 -26.57 -18.88 1.13
C LEU A 101 -27.74 -19.64 0.50
N PRO A 102 -28.95 -19.03 0.44
CA PRO A 102 -30.17 -19.74 0.02
C PRO A 102 -30.28 -19.93 -1.51
N GLU A 103 -29.59 -19.10 -2.30
CA GLU A 103 -29.48 -19.23 -3.76
C GLU A 103 -28.06 -18.84 -4.22
N LYS A 104 -27.66 -19.29 -5.41
CA LYS A 104 -26.39 -18.89 -6.06
C LYS A 104 -26.52 -17.50 -6.68
N ALA A 105 -25.40 -16.79 -6.76
CA ALA A 105 -25.32 -15.45 -7.32
C ALA A 105 -25.00 -15.46 -8.83
N ASP A 106 -25.56 -14.49 -9.56
CA ASP A 106 -25.13 -14.15 -10.91
C ASP A 106 -23.78 -13.42 -10.91
N ILE A 107 -23.50 -12.65 -9.85
CA ILE A 107 -22.30 -11.81 -9.70
C ILE A 107 -21.70 -11.96 -8.31
N LEU A 108 -20.37 -12.14 -8.28
CA LEU A 108 -19.55 -11.92 -7.08
C LEU A 108 -18.83 -10.58 -7.19
N ILE A 109 -19.02 -9.73 -6.19
CA ILE A 109 -18.24 -8.51 -5.98
C ILE A 109 -17.39 -8.65 -4.72
N SER A 110 -16.18 -8.11 -4.74
CA SER A 110 -15.31 -8.05 -3.56
C SER A 110 -14.22 -7.01 -3.77
N GLU A 111 -13.58 -6.60 -2.67
CA GLU A 111 -12.28 -5.96 -2.68
C GLU A 111 -11.31 -6.87 -1.91
N PRO A 112 -10.66 -7.84 -2.59
CA PRO A 112 -9.77 -8.81 -1.98
C PRO A 112 -8.27 -8.48 -2.16
N MET A 113 -7.92 -7.26 -2.55
CA MET A 113 -6.56 -6.89 -2.93
C MET A 113 -5.74 -6.38 -1.74
N GLY A 114 -4.69 -7.12 -1.39
CA GLY A 114 -3.65 -6.61 -0.48
C GLY A 114 -2.54 -5.86 -1.23
N THR A 115 -1.53 -5.42 -0.49
CA THR A 115 -0.22 -5.03 -1.05
C THR A 115 0.29 -6.10 -2.03
N LEU A 116 0.86 -5.71 -3.16
CA LEU A 116 1.28 -6.63 -4.24
C LEU A 116 0.14 -7.50 -4.77
N LEU A 117 -1.12 -7.04 -4.71
CA LEU A 117 -2.36 -7.79 -5.02
C LEU A 117 -2.68 -8.94 -4.05
N VAL A 118 -1.66 -9.67 -3.58
CA VAL A 118 -1.80 -10.98 -2.91
C VAL A 118 -1.69 -10.94 -1.39
N ASN A 119 -1.16 -9.88 -0.78
CA ASN A 119 -1.02 -9.82 0.69
C ASN A 119 -2.38 -10.02 1.38
N GLU A 120 -2.35 -10.44 2.64
CA GLU A 120 -3.54 -10.81 3.44
C GLU A 120 -4.26 -12.09 2.99
N ARG A 121 -3.91 -12.63 1.81
CA ARG A 121 -4.42 -13.90 1.26
C ARG A 121 -5.92 -13.93 0.99
N MET A 122 -6.60 -12.77 0.97
CA MET A 122 -8.05 -12.66 0.75
C MET A 122 -8.51 -13.12 -0.66
N LEU A 123 -7.59 -13.19 -1.63
CA LEU A 123 -7.84 -13.82 -2.94
C LEU A 123 -8.27 -15.29 -2.82
N GLU A 124 -7.80 -16.03 -1.82
CA GLU A 124 -8.19 -17.44 -1.58
C GLU A 124 -9.68 -17.50 -1.22
N SER A 125 -10.12 -16.71 -0.23
CA SER A 125 -11.54 -16.54 0.12
C SER A 125 -12.39 -16.10 -1.08
N TYR A 126 -11.87 -15.24 -1.97
CA TYR A 126 -12.59 -14.79 -3.16
C TYR A 126 -12.76 -15.91 -4.21
N VAL A 127 -11.74 -16.76 -4.38
CA VAL A 127 -11.78 -17.95 -5.24
C VAL A 127 -12.71 -19.02 -4.66
N ILE A 128 -12.67 -19.26 -3.35
CA ILE A 128 -13.60 -20.17 -2.67
C ILE A 128 -15.05 -19.67 -2.84
N ALA A 129 -15.29 -18.35 -2.72
CA ALA A 129 -16.60 -17.77 -2.93
C ALA A 129 -17.14 -17.99 -4.36
N ARG A 130 -16.26 -17.92 -5.38
CA ARG A 130 -16.60 -18.28 -6.77
C ARG A 130 -17.14 -19.70 -6.85
N ASP A 131 -16.36 -20.67 -6.37
CA ASP A 131 -16.68 -22.08 -6.56
C ASP A 131 -17.93 -22.50 -5.76
N ARG A 132 -18.11 -21.93 -4.56
CA ARG A 132 -19.29 -22.16 -3.72
C ARG A 132 -20.54 -21.46 -4.27
N PHE A 133 -20.48 -20.16 -4.52
CA PHE A 133 -21.68 -19.32 -4.63
C PHE A 133 -21.99 -18.77 -6.02
N LEU A 134 -21.06 -18.78 -6.98
CA LEU A 134 -21.34 -18.29 -8.33
C LEU A 134 -22.09 -19.34 -9.16
N VAL A 135 -23.03 -18.89 -10.01
CA VAL A 135 -23.60 -19.73 -11.07
C VAL A 135 -22.58 -19.99 -12.20
N PRO A 136 -22.71 -21.08 -12.97
CA PRO A 136 -21.91 -21.26 -14.19
C PRO A 136 -22.05 -20.05 -15.12
N ASN A 137 -20.93 -19.51 -15.61
CA ASN A 137 -20.84 -18.28 -16.40
C ASN A 137 -21.32 -16.98 -15.68
N GLY A 138 -21.43 -16.99 -14.35
CA GLY A 138 -21.58 -15.77 -13.57
C GLY A 138 -20.35 -14.85 -13.66
N LYS A 139 -20.49 -13.60 -13.24
CA LYS A 139 -19.42 -12.59 -13.32
C LYS A 139 -18.70 -12.39 -12.00
N MET A 140 -17.42 -12.01 -12.09
CA MET A 140 -16.59 -11.63 -10.96
C MET A 140 -16.10 -10.20 -11.13
N PHE A 141 -16.28 -9.38 -10.10
CA PHE A 141 -15.90 -7.97 -10.02
C PHE A 141 -14.98 -7.77 -8.79
N PRO A 142 -13.64 -7.71 -8.96
CA PRO A 142 -12.88 -7.76 -10.22
C PRO A 142 -12.83 -9.15 -10.87
N THR A 143 -12.57 -9.19 -12.17
CA THR A 143 -12.49 -10.41 -12.99
C THR A 143 -11.05 -10.91 -13.15
N VAL A 144 -10.10 -9.99 -13.26
CA VAL A 144 -8.69 -10.29 -13.51
C VAL A 144 -7.83 -9.34 -12.68
N GLY A 145 -6.79 -9.86 -12.04
CA GLY A 145 -5.69 -9.08 -11.48
C GLY A 145 -4.43 -9.18 -12.32
N ARG A 146 -3.61 -8.12 -12.30
CA ARG A 146 -2.30 -8.08 -12.94
C ARG A 146 -1.28 -7.58 -11.96
N ILE A 147 -0.23 -8.36 -11.70
CA ILE A 147 0.95 -7.91 -10.96
C ILE A 147 1.95 -7.41 -11.99
N HIS A 148 2.29 -6.13 -11.92
CA HIS A 148 3.32 -5.50 -12.74
C HIS A 148 4.63 -5.45 -11.99
N MET A 149 5.74 -5.65 -12.70
CA MET A 149 7.10 -5.68 -12.16
C MET A 149 8.05 -4.93 -13.09
N ALA A 150 8.95 -4.11 -12.56
CA ALA A 150 10.02 -3.45 -13.31
C ALA A 150 11.26 -3.22 -12.43
N PRO A 151 12.49 -3.36 -12.96
CA PRO A 151 13.70 -2.98 -12.24
C PRO A 151 13.74 -1.47 -12.02
N PHE A 152 14.19 -1.00 -10.86
CA PHE A 152 14.32 0.42 -10.54
C PHE A 152 15.73 0.81 -10.10
N SER A 153 16.04 2.11 -10.20
CA SER A 153 17.27 2.73 -9.74
C SER A 153 16.95 3.90 -8.82
N ASP A 154 17.12 3.72 -7.51
CA ASP A 154 16.94 4.76 -6.49
C ASP A 154 18.05 4.64 -5.43
N GLU A 155 19.13 5.40 -5.64
CA GLU A 155 20.28 5.44 -4.73
C GLU A 155 19.89 6.07 -3.39
N TYR A 156 18.96 7.03 -3.36
CA TYR A 156 18.50 7.67 -2.13
C TYR A 156 17.81 6.67 -1.21
N LEU A 157 16.91 5.83 -1.75
CA LEU A 157 16.30 4.75 -0.98
C LEU A 157 17.35 3.74 -0.49
N PHE A 158 18.27 3.33 -1.36
CA PHE A 158 19.31 2.35 -1.00
C PHE A 158 20.16 2.85 0.17
N VAL A 159 20.64 4.10 0.09
CA VAL A 159 21.42 4.74 1.15
C VAL A 159 20.58 4.96 2.42
N GLU A 160 19.30 5.34 2.31
CA GLU A 160 18.40 5.48 3.46
C GLU A 160 18.25 4.17 4.25
N ILE A 161 18.08 3.03 3.55
CA ILE A 161 17.97 1.71 4.19
C ILE A 161 19.31 1.29 4.79
N ALA A 162 20.42 1.42 4.04
CA ALA A 162 21.75 1.08 4.52
C ALA A 162 22.14 1.91 5.77
N ASN A 163 21.80 3.19 5.80
CA ASN A 163 22.13 4.09 6.91
C ASN A 163 21.43 3.72 8.22
N LYS A 164 20.27 3.03 8.20
CA LYS A 164 19.62 2.54 9.42
C LYS A 164 20.52 1.55 10.18
N ALA A 165 21.36 0.79 9.48
CA ALA A 165 22.31 -0.12 10.09
C ALA A 165 23.44 0.59 10.86
N LEU A 166 23.78 1.84 10.50
CA LEU A 166 24.93 2.56 11.08
C LEU A 166 24.79 2.81 12.58
N PHE A 167 23.57 2.85 13.13
CA PHE A 167 23.34 2.87 14.58
C PHE A 167 24.10 1.73 15.30
N TRP A 168 24.18 0.55 14.68
CA TRP A 168 24.84 -0.63 15.24
C TRP A 168 26.37 -0.60 15.08
N GLN A 169 26.96 0.40 14.44
CA GLN A 169 28.43 0.55 14.37
C GLN A 169 29.04 1.25 15.60
N GLN A 170 28.24 1.60 16.60
CA GLN A 170 28.70 2.26 17.82
C GLN A 170 29.51 1.31 18.71
N GLN A 171 30.81 1.58 18.85
CA GLN A 171 31.72 0.83 19.73
C GLN A 171 31.56 1.16 21.23
N ASN A 172 30.84 2.23 21.57
CA ASN A 172 30.64 2.67 22.95
C ASN A 172 29.25 3.31 23.14
N TYR A 173 28.21 2.49 23.04
CA TYR A 173 26.85 2.86 23.43
C TYR A 173 26.68 2.61 24.93
N TYR A 174 26.86 3.66 25.75
CA TYR A 174 26.81 3.59 27.22
C TYR A 174 27.73 2.52 27.84
N GLY A 175 28.94 2.34 27.29
CA GLY A 175 29.91 1.32 27.72
C GLY A 175 29.78 -0.04 27.01
N VAL A 176 28.89 -0.18 26.02
CA VAL A 176 28.67 -1.42 25.27
C VAL A 176 29.01 -1.25 23.80
N ASP A 177 29.76 -2.20 23.23
CA ASP A 177 30.02 -2.27 21.78
C ASP A 177 28.86 -2.97 21.07
N LEU A 178 28.20 -2.28 20.13
CA LEU A 178 27.06 -2.80 19.37
C LEU A 178 27.47 -3.46 18.05
N THR A 179 28.74 -3.35 17.62
CA THR A 179 29.21 -3.73 16.27
C THR A 179 28.97 -5.19 15.92
N ALA A 180 28.94 -6.08 16.92
CA ALA A 180 28.60 -7.50 16.77
C ALA A 180 27.23 -7.76 16.12
N LEU A 181 26.30 -6.81 16.20
CA LEU A 181 24.95 -6.92 15.63
C LEU A 181 24.78 -6.18 14.29
N HIS A 182 25.77 -5.40 13.83
CA HIS A 182 25.67 -4.60 12.61
C HIS A 182 25.29 -5.42 11.36
N GLY A 183 25.94 -6.57 11.14
CA GLY A 183 25.67 -7.42 9.98
C GLY A 183 24.23 -7.96 9.97
N SER A 184 23.74 -8.41 11.12
CA SER A 184 22.37 -8.89 11.29
C SER A 184 21.34 -7.78 11.09
N ALA A 185 21.61 -6.58 11.62
CA ALA A 185 20.74 -5.41 11.45
C ALA A 185 20.68 -4.96 9.99
N PHE A 186 21.83 -4.88 9.30
CA PHE A 186 21.90 -4.56 7.87
C PHE A 186 21.06 -5.54 7.04
N GLN A 187 21.24 -6.85 7.26
CA GLN A 187 20.44 -7.86 6.54
C GLN A 187 18.94 -7.77 6.88
N GLY A 188 18.59 -7.42 8.12
CA GLY A 188 17.21 -7.21 8.54
C GLY A 188 16.53 -6.02 7.85
N TYR A 189 17.21 -4.88 7.72
CA TYR A 189 16.66 -3.72 7.00
C TYR A 189 16.45 -4.00 5.50
N PHE A 190 17.32 -4.80 4.87
CA PHE A 190 17.15 -5.25 3.48
C PHE A 190 16.19 -6.44 3.30
N SER A 191 15.66 -7.04 4.39
CA SER A 191 14.60 -8.05 4.32
C SER A 191 13.18 -7.46 4.45
N GLN A 192 13.03 -6.15 4.62
CA GLN A 192 11.73 -5.49 4.60
C GLN A 192 11.45 -4.91 3.20
N PRO A 193 10.34 -5.27 2.55
CA PRO A 193 9.94 -4.60 1.32
C PRO A 193 9.39 -3.20 1.67
N VAL A 194 9.63 -2.23 0.81
CA VAL A 194 9.22 -0.83 1.03
C VAL A 194 7.87 -0.58 0.37
N VAL A 195 6.97 0.11 1.06
CA VAL A 195 5.67 0.55 0.50
C VAL A 195 5.64 2.07 0.48
N ASP A 196 5.71 2.65 -0.72
CA ASP A 196 5.57 4.09 -0.97
C ASP A 196 5.22 4.42 -2.44
N ALA A 197 4.87 5.68 -2.68
CA ALA A 197 4.74 6.22 -4.03
C ALA A 197 6.12 6.67 -4.53
N PHE A 198 6.43 6.38 -5.79
CA PHE A 198 7.69 6.78 -6.40
C PHE A 198 7.51 7.30 -7.83
N ASP A 199 8.50 8.06 -8.32
CA ASP A 199 8.48 8.63 -9.66
C ASP A 199 8.73 7.54 -10.72
N PRO A 200 7.86 7.33 -11.72
CA PRO A 200 8.05 6.29 -12.74
C PRO A 200 9.32 6.46 -13.57
N ARG A 201 9.98 7.63 -13.56
CA ARG A 201 11.30 7.85 -14.18
C ARG A 201 12.44 7.08 -13.50
N LEU A 202 12.23 6.54 -12.30
CA LEU A 202 13.18 5.66 -11.61
C LEU A 202 13.20 4.22 -12.18
N LEU A 203 12.25 3.87 -13.06
CA LEU A 203 12.20 2.56 -13.71
C LEU A 203 13.29 2.44 -14.79
N VAL A 204 14.06 1.35 -14.73
CA VAL A 204 15.21 1.08 -15.62
C VAL A 204 14.76 0.40 -16.92
N ALA A 205 13.59 -0.23 -16.93
CA ALA A 205 13.00 -0.90 -18.09
C ALA A 205 11.47 -0.80 -18.07
N PRO A 206 10.78 -0.98 -19.20
CA PRO A 206 9.32 -1.19 -19.22
C PRO A 206 8.92 -2.36 -18.33
N SER A 207 7.72 -2.28 -17.74
CA SER A 207 7.24 -3.36 -16.87
C SER A 207 6.79 -4.60 -17.65
N ILE A 208 6.94 -5.75 -17.02
CA ILE A 208 6.26 -6.99 -17.40
C ILE A 208 5.09 -7.23 -16.45
N SER A 209 4.09 -7.99 -16.87
CA SER A 209 2.91 -8.31 -16.06
C SER A 209 2.66 -9.81 -15.95
N HIS A 210 2.44 -10.29 -14.74
CA HIS A 210 1.80 -11.59 -14.48
C HIS A 210 0.29 -11.39 -14.33
N VAL A 211 -0.52 -12.29 -14.88
CA VAL A 211 -1.98 -12.17 -14.94
C VAL A 211 -2.63 -13.30 -14.15
N ILE A 212 -3.47 -12.93 -13.19
CA ILE A 212 -4.29 -13.86 -12.39
C ILE A 212 -5.75 -13.70 -12.85
N ASP A 213 -6.27 -14.70 -13.55
CA ASP A 213 -7.68 -14.74 -13.97
C ASP A 213 -8.53 -15.33 -12.84
N PHE A 214 -9.26 -14.48 -12.11
CA PHE A 214 -10.05 -14.90 -10.96
C PHE A 214 -11.20 -15.84 -11.34
N THR A 215 -11.58 -15.94 -12.62
CA THR A 215 -12.60 -16.89 -13.09
C THR A 215 -12.05 -18.31 -13.30
N LYS A 216 -10.73 -18.49 -13.32
CA LYS A 216 -10.06 -19.77 -13.63
C LYS A 216 -9.04 -20.24 -12.59
N VAL A 217 -8.34 -19.33 -11.93
CA VAL A 217 -7.31 -19.64 -10.94
C VAL A 217 -7.90 -20.45 -9.79
N LYS A 218 -7.17 -21.43 -9.28
CA LYS A 218 -7.61 -22.18 -8.11
C LYS A 218 -6.99 -21.64 -6.83
N GLU A 219 -7.49 -22.10 -5.69
CA GLU A 219 -6.94 -21.76 -4.38
C GLU A 219 -5.47 -22.22 -4.28
N GLU A 220 -5.17 -23.44 -4.73
CA GLU A 220 -3.81 -24.00 -4.66
C GLU A 220 -2.79 -23.27 -5.54
N ASP A 221 -3.23 -22.60 -6.62
CA ASP A 221 -2.36 -21.82 -7.51
C ASP A 221 -1.87 -20.52 -6.83
N LEU A 222 -2.50 -20.10 -5.74
CA LEU A 222 -2.11 -18.92 -4.98
C LEU A 222 -1.04 -19.24 -3.90
N TYR A 223 -0.93 -20.49 -3.45
CA TYR A 223 0.01 -20.85 -2.37
C TYR A 223 1.48 -20.64 -2.76
N GLU A 224 1.82 -20.80 -4.04
CA GLU A 224 3.14 -20.50 -4.58
C GLU A 224 3.03 -19.90 -5.98
N ILE A 225 3.48 -18.66 -6.13
CA ILE A 225 3.47 -17.92 -7.40
C ILE A 225 4.93 -17.70 -7.85
N ASP A 226 5.35 -18.39 -8.90
CA ASP A 226 6.73 -18.39 -9.43
C ASP A 226 6.83 -17.60 -10.74
N LEU A 227 7.44 -16.42 -10.69
CA LEU A 227 7.46 -15.45 -11.78
C LEU A 227 8.87 -15.34 -12.40
N PRO A 228 9.11 -15.86 -13.62
CA PRO A 228 10.36 -15.61 -14.33
C PRO A 228 10.43 -14.14 -14.77
N LEU A 229 11.58 -13.50 -14.53
CA LEU A 229 11.80 -12.09 -14.82
C LEU A 229 12.75 -11.94 -16.01
N ARG A 230 12.39 -11.07 -16.97
CA ARG A 230 13.22 -10.71 -18.11
C ARG A 230 12.93 -9.28 -18.54
N PHE A 231 13.96 -8.44 -18.54
CA PHE A 231 13.88 -7.03 -18.92
C PHE A 231 15.04 -6.66 -19.83
N ILE A 232 14.84 -5.64 -20.66
CA ILE A 232 15.92 -4.95 -21.39
C ILE A 232 16.06 -3.57 -20.77
N ALA A 233 17.24 -3.25 -20.24
CA ALA A 233 17.51 -1.96 -19.61
C ALA A 233 17.48 -0.84 -20.66
N SER A 234 16.61 0.16 -20.45
CA SER A 234 16.52 1.35 -21.30
C SER A 234 17.68 2.32 -21.09
N VAL A 235 18.32 2.27 -19.92
CA VAL A 235 19.39 3.19 -19.49
C VAL A 235 20.54 2.43 -18.83
N GLY A 236 21.75 2.98 -18.90
CA GLY A 236 22.88 2.47 -18.12
C GLY A 236 22.82 3.03 -16.69
N THR A 237 22.74 2.16 -15.69
CA THR A 237 22.62 2.57 -14.27
C THR A 237 22.89 1.40 -13.30
N ARG A 238 22.87 1.70 -12.00
CA ARG A 238 22.85 0.75 -10.89
C ARG A 238 21.39 0.39 -10.55
N VAL A 239 20.99 -0.86 -10.81
CA VAL A 239 19.66 -1.39 -10.48
C VAL A 239 19.63 -1.75 -9.00
N HIS A 240 18.79 -1.02 -8.26
CA HIS A 240 18.66 -1.11 -6.80
C HIS A 240 17.64 -2.15 -6.35
N GLY A 241 16.76 -2.61 -7.24
CA GLY A 241 15.79 -3.66 -6.92
C GLY A 241 14.68 -3.81 -7.94
N LEU A 242 13.60 -4.46 -7.52
CA LEU A 242 12.38 -4.65 -8.30
C LEU A 242 11.24 -3.83 -7.68
N ALA A 243 10.60 -2.99 -8.49
CA ALA A 243 9.39 -2.27 -8.13
C ALA A 243 8.18 -3.04 -8.69
N CYS A 244 7.13 -3.14 -7.87
CA CYS A 244 5.94 -3.89 -8.19
C CYS A 244 4.67 -3.11 -7.83
N TRP A 245 3.64 -3.27 -8.65
CA TRP A 245 2.31 -2.69 -8.44
C TRP A 245 1.26 -3.63 -9.05
N PHE A 246 -0.01 -3.28 -8.93
CA PHE A 246 -1.08 -4.08 -9.55
C PHE A 246 -2.18 -3.27 -10.21
N ASP A 247 -2.83 -3.91 -11.17
CA ASP A 247 -4.08 -3.45 -11.77
C ASP A 247 -5.16 -4.53 -11.59
N VAL A 248 -6.43 -4.15 -11.45
CA VAL A 248 -7.56 -5.09 -11.54
C VAL A 248 -8.60 -4.61 -12.55
N LEU A 249 -9.13 -5.57 -13.32
CA LEU A 249 -10.15 -5.36 -14.35
C LEU A 249 -11.52 -5.80 -13.86
N PHE A 250 -12.49 -4.90 -13.96
CA PHE A 250 -13.92 -5.22 -13.93
C PHE A 250 -14.39 -5.44 -15.37
N ASN A 251 -14.55 -6.71 -15.78
CA ASN A 251 -14.92 -7.09 -17.14
C ASN A 251 -16.45 -7.09 -17.34
N GLY A 252 -17.03 -5.89 -17.24
CA GLY A 252 -18.46 -5.68 -17.42
C GLY A 252 -18.91 -5.80 -18.88
N SER A 253 -20.21 -6.05 -19.08
CA SER A 253 -20.79 -6.26 -20.43
C SER A 253 -20.98 -4.95 -21.20
N THR A 254 -21.03 -3.81 -20.52
CA THR A 254 -21.19 -2.49 -21.14
C THR A 254 -19.83 -1.83 -21.33
N VAL A 255 -18.99 -1.84 -20.29
CA VAL A 255 -17.66 -1.22 -20.29
C VAL A 255 -16.68 -2.03 -19.42
N GLN A 256 -15.44 -2.10 -19.89
CA GLN A 256 -14.30 -2.56 -19.09
C GLN A 256 -13.77 -1.40 -18.24
N ARG A 257 -13.61 -1.62 -16.93
CA ARG A 257 -13.01 -0.64 -16.01
C ARG A 257 -11.78 -1.22 -15.35
N TRP A 258 -10.72 -0.41 -15.28
CA TRP A 258 -9.46 -0.75 -14.63
C TRP A 258 -9.30 0.12 -13.38
N LEU A 259 -9.02 -0.52 -12.24
CA LEU A 259 -8.38 0.12 -11.10
C LEU A 259 -6.88 -0.15 -11.24
N THR A 260 -6.06 0.90 -11.18
CA THR A 260 -4.60 0.79 -11.27
C THR A 260 -3.93 1.39 -10.04
N THR A 261 -2.85 0.76 -9.61
CA THR A 261 -1.94 1.28 -8.56
C THR A 261 -0.57 1.67 -9.14
N ALA A 262 -0.48 1.87 -10.46
CA ALA A 262 0.77 2.15 -11.16
C ALA A 262 1.46 3.45 -10.70
N PRO A 263 2.80 3.50 -10.67
CA PRO A 263 3.53 4.73 -10.37
C PRO A 263 3.22 5.80 -11.43
N GLY A 264 2.93 7.02 -10.97
CA GLY A 264 2.49 8.14 -11.83
C GLY A 264 0.97 8.18 -12.11
N ALA A 265 0.20 7.15 -11.74
CA ALA A 265 -1.25 7.27 -11.60
C ALA A 265 -1.61 7.99 -10.28
N PRO A 266 -2.86 8.46 -10.10
CA PRO A 266 -3.32 8.99 -8.82
C PRO A 266 -3.12 7.97 -7.68
N THR A 267 -2.44 8.38 -6.61
CA THR A 267 -2.03 7.48 -5.51
C THR A 267 -3.22 6.88 -4.77
N THR A 268 -3.27 5.55 -4.73
CA THR A 268 -4.15 4.76 -3.85
C THR A 268 -3.46 4.42 -2.52
N HIS A 269 -4.21 4.05 -1.48
CA HIS A 269 -3.67 3.64 -0.17
C HIS A 269 -2.75 2.41 -0.21
N TRP A 270 -2.79 1.59 -1.26
CA TRP A 270 -1.84 0.48 -1.48
C TRP A 270 -0.42 0.93 -1.86
N TYR A 271 -0.27 2.17 -2.36
CA TYR A 271 0.96 2.68 -2.97
C TYR A 271 1.57 1.69 -3.99
N GLN A 272 2.90 1.59 -4.06
CA GLN A 272 3.62 0.55 -4.78
C GLN A 272 4.58 -0.18 -3.82
N LEU A 273 4.99 -1.40 -4.17
CA LEU A 273 5.98 -2.18 -3.42
C LEU A 273 7.37 -2.06 -4.08
N ARG A 274 8.43 -1.90 -3.29
CA ARG A 274 9.81 -1.91 -3.76
C ARG A 274 10.66 -2.90 -2.96
N CYS A 275 11.11 -3.95 -3.65
CA CYS A 275 11.99 -4.98 -3.12
C CYS A 275 13.45 -4.58 -3.40
N VAL A 276 14.15 -4.09 -2.37
CA VAL A 276 15.51 -3.55 -2.50
C VAL A 276 16.55 -4.67 -2.37
N LEU A 277 17.58 -4.64 -3.21
CA LEU A 277 18.71 -5.55 -3.14
C LEU A 277 19.79 -4.99 -2.21
N SER A 278 20.34 -5.83 -1.32
CA SER A 278 21.49 -5.46 -0.48
C SER A 278 22.80 -5.30 -1.29
N GLN A 279 22.86 -5.93 -2.47
CA GLN A 279 23.93 -5.78 -3.46
C GLN A 279 23.33 -5.38 -4.82
N PRO A 280 23.19 -4.08 -5.13
CA PRO A 280 22.68 -3.60 -6.41
C PRO A 280 23.55 -4.03 -7.60
N ILE A 281 22.94 -4.17 -8.78
CA ILE A 281 23.60 -4.69 -10.00
C ILE A 281 23.77 -3.62 -11.08
N TYR A 282 24.89 -3.59 -11.80
CA TYR A 282 25.21 -2.54 -12.79
C TYR A 282 24.87 -2.96 -14.21
N VAL A 283 24.05 -2.18 -14.92
CA VAL A 283 23.62 -2.49 -16.29
C VAL A 283 23.95 -1.36 -17.26
N MET A 284 24.14 -1.72 -18.52
CA MET A 284 24.21 -0.78 -19.65
C MET A 284 22.88 -0.71 -20.39
N ALA A 285 22.63 0.38 -21.12
CA ALA A 285 21.47 0.47 -22.01
C ALA A 285 21.52 -0.64 -23.08
N GLY A 286 20.37 -1.24 -23.37
CA GLY A 286 20.22 -2.41 -24.24
C GLY A 286 20.59 -3.75 -23.59
N GLN A 287 21.05 -3.75 -22.34
CA GLN A 287 21.45 -4.99 -21.65
C GLN A 287 20.26 -5.75 -21.07
N GLU A 288 20.32 -7.08 -21.16
CA GLU A 288 19.34 -7.97 -20.56
C GLU A 288 19.56 -8.14 -19.05
N ILE A 289 18.46 -7.99 -18.28
CA ILE A 289 18.34 -8.36 -16.88
C ILE A 289 17.42 -9.58 -16.82
N THR A 290 17.91 -10.68 -16.25
CA THR A 290 17.12 -11.90 -16.01
C THR A 290 16.92 -12.11 -14.51
N GLY A 291 15.95 -12.93 -14.13
CA GLY A 291 15.73 -13.21 -12.72
C GLY A 291 14.49 -14.04 -12.44
N ARG A 292 14.09 -14.03 -11.18
CA ARG A 292 12.90 -14.72 -10.68
C ARG A 292 12.36 -14.02 -9.42
N LEU A 293 11.04 -13.86 -9.35
CA LEU A 293 10.33 -13.53 -8.12
C LEU A 293 9.42 -14.71 -7.76
N ARG A 294 9.76 -15.43 -6.70
CA ARG A 294 8.95 -16.54 -6.17
C ARG A 294 8.29 -16.09 -4.88
N MET A 295 6.97 -16.17 -4.82
CA MET A 295 6.17 -15.75 -3.67
C MET A 295 5.56 -16.99 -3.04
N VAL A 296 5.86 -17.26 -1.76
CA VAL A 296 5.40 -18.46 -1.05
C VAL A 296 4.52 -18.05 0.12
N ALA A 297 3.27 -18.49 0.12
CA ALA A 297 2.30 -18.18 1.16
C ALA A 297 2.67 -18.83 2.50
N HIS A 298 2.31 -18.17 3.61
CA HIS A 298 2.47 -18.70 4.97
C HIS A 298 1.26 -18.41 5.87
N ASP A 299 1.29 -18.99 7.06
CA ASP A 299 0.24 -19.01 8.08
C ASP A 299 -0.09 -17.61 8.66
N ALA A 300 0.86 -16.69 8.68
CA ALA A 300 0.66 -15.30 9.09
C ALA A 300 -0.21 -14.45 8.13
N GLN A 301 -0.94 -15.08 7.20
CA GLN A 301 -1.76 -14.44 6.17
C GLN A 301 -0.94 -13.49 5.28
N SER A 302 0.19 -13.97 4.75
CA SER A 302 1.08 -13.20 3.87
C SER A 302 1.98 -14.13 3.04
N TYR A 303 2.99 -13.53 2.38
CA TYR A 303 3.93 -14.19 1.49
C TYR A 303 5.38 -13.87 1.86
N THR A 304 6.21 -14.90 1.88
CA THR A 304 7.66 -14.74 1.77
C THR A 304 8.02 -14.52 0.30
N LEU A 305 8.73 -13.43 0.02
CA LEU A 305 9.21 -13.06 -1.31
C LEU A 305 10.67 -13.51 -1.47
N HIS A 306 10.94 -14.29 -2.50
CA HIS A 306 12.29 -14.66 -2.92
C HIS A 306 12.58 -13.99 -4.26
N LEU A 307 13.36 -12.91 -4.24
CA LEU A 307 13.80 -12.20 -5.44
C LEU A 307 15.21 -12.62 -5.81
N THR A 308 15.48 -12.80 -7.09
CA THR A 308 16.83 -12.85 -7.67
C THR A 308 16.84 -12.06 -8.97
N LEU A 309 17.83 -11.18 -9.14
CA LEU A 309 18.11 -10.46 -10.38
C LEU A 309 19.57 -10.64 -10.77
N SER A 310 19.79 -10.83 -12.07
CA SER A 310 21.10 -11.11 -12.66
C SER A 310 21.27 -10.37 -13.98
N ALA A 311 22.50 -9.96 -14.27
CA ALA A 311 22.90 -9.46 -15.58
C ALA A 311 24.40 -9.74 -15.81
N LYS A 312 24.85 -9.71 -17.06
CA LYS A 312 26.29 -9.89 -17.36
C LYS A 312 27.10 -8.69 -16.83
N MET A 313 28.32 -8.92 -16.36
CA MET A 313 29.23 -7.83 -16.01
C MET A 313 29.66 -7.05 -17.26
N TRP A 314 29.95 -5.76 -17.07
CA TRP A 314 30.50 -4.87 -18.08
C TRP A 314 31.67 -4.08 -17.48
N GLY A 315 32.79 -3.97 -18.22
CA GLY A 315 33.98 -3.23 -17.79
C GLY A 315 35.29 -4.03 -17.87
N PRO A 316 36.43 -3.42 -17.48
CA PRO A 316 37.73 -4.11 -17.46
C PRO A 316 37.69 -5.35 -16.57
N GLY A 317 38.14 -6.50 -17.09
CA GLY A 317 38.03 -7.80 -16.41
C GLY A 317 36.80 -8.64 -16.80
N ALA A 318 35.86 -8.09 -17.58
CA ALA A 318 34.84 -8.88 -18.25
C ALA A 318 35.44 -9.61 -19.48
N GLU A 319 36.25 -10.64 -19.24
CA GLU A 319 36.78 -11.49 -20.31
C GLU A 319 35.68 -12.20 -21.09
N GLN A 320 36.04 -12.71 -22.28
CA GLN A 320 35.15 -13.38 -23.25
C GLN A 320 34.56 -14.69 -22.69
N GLY A 321 33.58 -14.55 -21.81
CA GLY A 321 32.97 -15.63 -21.02
C GLY A 321 31.78 -15.16 -20.16
N GLY A 322 31.65 -13.85 -19.90
CA GLY A 322 30.41 -13.25 -19.41
C GLY A 322 30.04 -13.59 -17.96
N VAL A 323 30.91 -13.18 -17.02
CA VAL A 323 30.64 -13.26 -15.58
C VAL A 323 29.27 -12.66 -15.26
N LEU A 324 28.42 -13.40 -14.56
CA LEU A 324 27.06 -12.99 -14.22
C LEU A 324 27.08 -12.34 -12.83
N GLN A 325 26.86 -11.03 -12.75
CA GLN A 325 26.54 -10.43 -11.46
C GLN A 325 25.13 -10.90 -11.07
N THR A 326 24.96 -11.35 -9.83
CA THR A 326 23.69 -11.89 -9.34
C THR A 326 23.47 -11.40 -7.93
N SER A 327 22.24 -10.98 -7.66
CA SER A 327 21.83 -10.49 -6.35
C SER A 327 20.47 -11.07 -6.00
N SER A 328 20.33 -11.48 -4.75
CA SER A 328 19.14 -12.17 -4.24
C SER A 328 18.78 -11.62 -2.87
N CYS A 329 17.49 -11.50 -2.59
CA CYS A 329 16.99 -11.20 -1.26
C CYS A 329 15.75 -12.04 -0.93
N LYS A 330 15.59 -12.29 0.37
CA LYS A 330 14.38 -12.85 0.98
C LYS A 330 13.71 -11.72 1.74
N LEU A 331 12.44 -11.45 1.46
CA LEU A 331 11.65 -10.44 2.15
C LEU A 331 10.36 -11.05 2.72
N ASP A 332 9.83 -10.46 3.78
CA ASP A 332 8.50 -10.81 4.30
C ASP A 332 7.50 -9.70 3.94
N LEU A 333 6.42 -10.05 3.22
CA LEU A 333 5.37 -9.11 2.83
C LEU A 333 4.43 -8.75 4.01
N LYS A 334 4.55 -9.43 5.16
CA LYS A 334 3.71 -9.18 6.34
C LYS A 334 4.00 -7.87 7.03
N GLU A 335 5.29 -7.51 7.12
CA GLU A 335 5.77 -6.34 7.86
C GLU A 335 6.60 -5.40 6.94
N PRO A 336 5.95 -4.81 5.91
CA PRO A 336 6.62 -3.87 5.00
C PRO A 336 6.99 -2.57 5.72
N TYR A 337 8.07 -1.94 5.26
CA TYR A 337 8.42 -0.59 5.67
C TYR A 337 7.58 0.44 4.90
N TYR A 338 6.53 0.95 5.53
CA TYR A 338 5.74 2.06 4.98
C TYR A 338 6.55 3.36 5.01
N ARG A 339 7.00 3.81 3.85
CA ARG A 339 7.86 4.98 3.70
C ARG A 339 7.03 6.20 3.30
N MET A 340 6.41 6.82 4.30
CA MET A 340 5.71 8.09 4.09
C MET A 340 6.72 9.17 3.68
N SER A 341 6.66 9.63 2.43
CA SER A 341 7.39 10.82 2.00
C SER A 341 6.84 12.03 2.76
N GLN A 342 7.58 12.51 3.76
CA GLN A 342 7.33 13.85 4.27
C GLN A 342 7.46 14.82 3.09
N PRO A 343 6.53 15.78 2.90
CA PRO A 343 6.84 16.95 2.10
C PRO A 343 8.09 17.57 2.72
N GLN A 344 9.18 17.67 1.95
CA GLN A 344 10.36 18.38 2.43
C GLN A 344 9.92 19.80 2.78
N ALA A 345 9.92 20.13 4.07
CA ALA A 345 9.76 21.50 4.50
C ALA A 345 10.90 22.28 3.85
N TYR A 346 10.57 23.25 2.99
CA TYR A 346 11.56 24.17 2.45
C TYR A 346 12.21 24.87 3.64
N ALA A 347 13.44 24.46 3.96
CA ALA A 347 14.29 25.19 4.88
C ALA A 347 14.54 26.56 4.24
N LEU A 348 13.82 27.58 4.70
CA LEU A 348 14.17 28.96 4.42
C LEU A 348 15.61 29.15 4.89
N ALA A 349 16.50 29.42 3.95
CA ALA A 349 17.89 29.75 4.26
C ALA A 349 17.88 31.01 5.13
N GLN A 350 18.15 30.85 6.43
CA GLN A 350 18.51 31.98 7.28
C GLN A 350 19.98 32.30 7.04
N ASP A 351 20.24 33.57 6.72
CA ASP A 351 21.52 34.05 6.22
C ASP A 351 22.70 33.66 7.11
N GLN A 352 23.77 33.18 6.47
CA GLN A 352 25.10 33.24 7.06
C GLN A 352 25.64 34.66 6.95
N GLN A 353 26.05 35.27 8.06
CA GLN A 353 27.15 36.22 8.05
C GLN A 353 28.24 35.83 9.06
N PRO A 354 29.53 36.03 8.74
CA PRO A 354 30.64 35.47 9.50
C PRO A 354 31.30 36.50 10.41
N HIS A 355 31.63 36.14 11.65
CA HIS A 355 32.65 36.85 12.42
C HIS A 355 33.60 35.90 13.14
N GLN A 356 34.87 36.32 13.14
CA GLN A 356 36.02 35.53 13.57
C GLN A 356 36.30 35.69 15.08
N LEU A 357 36.92 34.64 15.63
CA LEU A 357 37.80 34.59 16.81
C LEU A 357 38.18 35.92 17.49
N ILE A 358 38.15 35.92 18.83
CA ILE A 358 39.29 36.28 19.70
C ILE A 358 39.07 35.70 21.11
N GLN A 359 40.16 35.31 21.78
CA GLN A 359 40.21 34.78 23.15
C GLN A 359 40.26 35.92 24.18
N THR A 360 39.71 35.74 25.39
CA THR A 360 40.48 35.53 26.66
C THR A 360 39.56 35.44 27.89
N GLN A 361 40.13 35.02 29.01
CA GLN A 361 39.48 34.76 30.32
C GLN A 361 39.00 36.04 31.02
N ASP A 362 37.99 35.94 31.88
CA ASP A 362 38.15 36.20 33.33
C ASP A 362 36.91 35.80 34.17
N ILE A 363 37.12 35.59 35.47
CA ILE A 363 36.12 35.20 36.50
C ILE A 363 36.23 36.21 37.68
N PRO A 364 35.35 36.18 38.69
CA PRO A 364 34.05 36.86 38.80
C PRO A 364 34.07 38.06 39.77
N ILE A 365 33.03 38.92 39.73
CA ILE A 365 32.65 39.76 40.90
C ILE A 365 31.13 39.65 41.15
N GLN A 366 30.75 39.80 42.42
CA GLN A 366 29.50 39.36 43.03
C GLN A 366 28.28 40.27 42.77
N SER A 367 27.11 39.67 42.98
CA SER A 367 25.81 40.32 43.12
C SER A 367 25.75 41.30 44.30
N GLN A 368 25.17 42.48 44.06
CA GLN A 368 24.54 43.28 45.10
C GLN A 368 23.17 43.82 44.63
N ASP A 369 22.16 43.45 45.41
CA ASP A 369 21.08 44.30 45.89
C ASP A 369 20.13 44.97 44.87
N LEU A 370 19.02 44.26 44.64
CA LEU A 370 17.74 44.83 44.22
C LEU A 370 16.97 45.26 45.49
N GLU A 371 16.77 46.56 45.68
CA GLU A 371 15.67 47.09 46.51
C GLU A 371 14.94 48.23 45.77
N ASP A 372 13.64 48.03 45.62
CA ASP A 372 12.50 48.96 45.59
C ASP A 372 12.55 50.32 44.85
N ILE A 373 11.47 50.60 44.12
CA ILE A 373 10.53 51.71 44.43
C ILE A 373 9.21 51.52 43.67
N GLU A 374 8.10 51.73 44.38
CA GLU A 374 6.71 51.67 43.87
C GLU A 374 6.26 52.95 43.12
N LEU A 375 5.01 52.89 42.62
CA LEU A 375 3.92 53.89 42.77
C LEU A 375 3.43 54.72 41.55
N LEU A 376 2.10 54.89 41.55
CA LEU A 376 1.20 55.80 40.77
C LEU A 376 0.74 55.29 39.37
N ALA A 377 -0.54 54.96 39.09
CA ALA A 377 -1.80 55.76 39.16
C ALA A 377 -1.86 56.84 38.05
N GLN A 378 -2.93 57.09 37.26
CA GLN A 378 -4.40 56.89 37.34
C GLN A 378 -5.07 56.85 35.90
N PRO A 379 -6.42 56.79 35.71
CA PRO A 379 -7.03 56.09 34.54
C PRO A 379 -8.04 56.88 33.62
N SER A 380 -8.78 56.13 32.77
CA SER A 380 -10.14 56.40 32.18
C SER A 380 -10.31 57.34 30.96
N PRO A 381 -11.48 57.38 30.26
CA PRO A 381 -12.61 56.41 30.12
C PRO A 381 -13.27 56.30 28.69
N SER A 382 -14.38 55.52 28.60
CA SER A 382 -15.52 55.61 27.63
C SER A 382 -15.28 55.09 26.19
N SER A 383 -16.23 54.57 25.40
CA SER A 383 -17.65 54.10 25.54
C SER A 383 -18.01 53.29 24.25
N GLY A 384 -19.14 52.59 24.07
CA GLY A 384 -20.26 52.18 24.94
C GLY A 384 -21.53 51.80 24.13
N ALA A 385 -22.23 50.70 24.50
CA ALA A 385 -23.51 50.18 23.95
C ALA A 385 -23.55 49.71 22.47
N GLN A 386 -24.51 48.92 21.97
CA GLN A 386 -25.29 47.74 22.39
C GLN A 386 -26.34 47.45 21.27
N LEU A 387 -26.84 46.21 21.19
CA LEU A 387 -28.18 45.79 20.70
C LEU A 387 -28.55 45.70 19.19
N ASN A 388 -29.00 44.48 18.85
CA ASN A 388 -30.24 44.09 18.16
C ASN A 388 -30.34 43.87 16.63
N THR A 389 -30.43 42.56 16.28
CA THR A 389 -31.52 41.89 15.52
C THR A 389 -32.11 42.53 14.24
N LEU A 390 -32.10 41.79 13.12
CA LEU A 390 -33.28 41.11 12.54
C LEU A 390 -33.00 40.44 11.18
N ASN A 391 -33.63 39.27 10.97
CA ASN A 391 -34.07 38.61 9.73
C ASN A 391 -33.23 38.64 8.44
N GLY A 392 -32.98 37.42 7.93
CA GLY A 392 -32.69 37.07 6.54
C GLY A 392 -33.05 35.61 6.30
#